data_AF-A0A3D0PFI7-F1
#
_entry.id   AF-A0A3D0PFI7-F1
#
_cell.length_a   1.000
_cell.length_b   1.000
_cell.length_c   1.000
_cell.angle_alpha   90.00
_cell.angle_beta   90.00
_cell.angle_gamma   90.00
#
_symmetry.space_group_name_H-M   'P 1'
#
loop_
_entity.id
_entity.type
_entity.pdbx_description
1 polymer ?
#
loop_
_entity_poly.entity_id
_entity_poly.type
_entity_poly.pdbx_seq_one_letter_code
_entity_poly.pdbx_strand_id
1 'polypeptide(L)'
;MEKDRISTRREFLTREFPGALGAFSVLASGCDTQSEGRKELLNKEVESLKQFFKNNYKCDVKARKFKPEELITIQGTELSLSEEKEMLSFLKKEFIKYPPEYINRCNLKELFILRALQRLGDEAQKTDTSGFTPTIGSLYIEAYSKLKNINKLVPWHEGVKLALIFHHELFHMADASDEITRFFDEDDDPWIACNPEGINAYDLNVRTKDFKNRPIGFMESYGLSAVREDQATVVQYVMVNLPRAYSMSRNDTVLNSKIEMCKNYFNTLSNGRMNEQYWHDLESGRVGEGYWK
;
A
#
# COMPACT_ATOMS: atom_id res chain seq x y z
N MET A 1 13.14 -30.43 -29.33
CA MET A 1 12.58 -29.15 -29.79
C MET A 1 11.48 -28.76 -28.82
N GLU A 2 11.41 -27.58 -28.26
CA GLU A 2 12.39 -26.52 -28.10
C GLU A 2 11.91 -25.66 -26.92
N LYS A 3 12.88 -25.12 -26.21
CA LYS A 3 12.79 -24.11 -25.16
C LYS A 3 11.78 -23.00 -25.54
N ASP A 4 10.94 -22.58 -24.59
CA ASP A 4 10.65 -21.16 -24.34
C ASP A 4 9.78 -20.98 -23.10
N ARG A 5 10.43 -20.78 -21.95
CA ARG A 5 9.81 -20.33 -20.68
C ARG A 5 10.78 -19.49 -19.88
N ILE A 6 11.45 -18.51 -20.49
CA ILE A 6 12.21 -17.48 -19.76
C ILE A 6 12.14 -16.17 -20.57
N SER A 7 11.03 -15.43 -20.50
CA SER A 7 10.93 -14.13 -21.19
C SER A 7 9.98 -13.10 -20.53
N THR A 8 9.86 -13.05 -19.20
CA THR A 8 8.99 -12.02 -18.57
C THR A 8 9.68 -11.13 -17.53
N ARG A 9 10.93 -11.41 -17.13
CA ARG A 9 11.64 -10.57 -16.15
C ARG A 9 12.49 -9.44 -16.76
N ARG A 10 12.87 -9.55 -18.05
CA ARG A 10 13.85 -8.65 -18.68
C ARG A 10 13.22 -7.52 -19.48
N GLU A 11 12.00 -7.70 -20.00
CA GLU A 11 11.30 -6.66 -20.78
C GLU A 11 10.78 -5.51 -19.91
N PHE A 12 10.54 -5.75 -18.62
CA PHE A 12 10.01 -4.77 -17.66
C PHE A 12 10.93 -3.54 -17.48
N LEU A 13 12.24 -3.68 -17.63
CA LEU A 13 13.19 -2.59 -17.37
C LEU A 13 13.39 -1.61 -18.54
N THR A 14 12.83 -1.88 -19.71
CA THR A 14 13.17 -1.12 -20.94
C THR A 14 12.08 -0.18 -21.43
N ARG A 15 10.83 -0.32 -20.99
CA ARG A 15 9.70 0.42 -21.57
C ARG A 15 9.23 1.67 -20.80
N GLU A 16 9.62 1.84 -19.54
CA GLU A 16 9.15 2.98 -18.70
C GLU A 16 10.28 3.93 -18.24
N PHE A 17 11.54 3.71 -18.64
CA PHE A 17 12.66 4.60 -18.28
C PHE A 17 13.71 4.69 -19.41
N PRO A 18 13.61 5.67 -20.33
CA PRO A 18 14.71 5.94 -21.26
C PRO A 18 15.81 6.69 -20.49
N GLY A 19 16.69 5.95 -19.80
CA GLY A 19 17.83 6.59 -19.12
C GLY A 19 18.76 5.73 -18.26
N ALA A 20 18.45 4.47 -17.96
CA ALA A 20 19.21 3.72 -16.94
C ALA A 20 19.83 2.39 -17.40
N LEU A 21 20.17 2.24 -18.69
CA LEU A 21 20.88 1.06 -19.19
C LEU A 21 22.16 1.46 -19.92
N GLY A 22 23.12 1.99 -19.15
CA GLY A 22 24.52 2.07 -19.52
C GLY A 22 25.28 0.84 -19.03
N ALA A 23 25.47 -0.12 -19.95
CA ALA A 23 26.55 -1.11 -20.02
C ALA A 23 26.94 -1.91 -18.76
N PHE A 24 26.64 -3.22 -18.75
CA PHE A 24 27.62 -4.23 -18.34
C PHE A 24 27.32 -5.57 -19.04
N SER A 25 28.00 -5.77 -20.17
CA SER A 25 28.45 -7.10 -20.58
C SER A 25 29.96 -7.12 -20.40
N VAL A 26 30.51 -8.13 -19.73
CA VAL A 26 31.70 -8.90 -20.14
C VAL A 26 32.16 -9.84 -19.00
N LEU A 27 32.12 -11.13 -19.36
CA LEU A 27 32.99 -12.25 -19.01
C LEU A 27 33.27 -12.63 -17.55
N ALA A 28 32.91 -13.88 -17.27
CA ALA A 28 33.32 -14.66 -16.12
C ALA A 28 34.80 -15.05 -16.21
N SER A 29 35.60 -14.53 -15.26
CA SER A 29 36.78 -15.18 -14.67
C SER A 29 37.32 -14.28 -13.55
N GLY A 30 36.71 -14.39 -12.36
CA GLY A 30 37.03 -13.56 -11.20
C GLY A 30 36.05 -13.87 -10.05
N CYS A 31 35.94 -15.14 -9.69
CA CYS A 31 34.91 -15.67 -8.81
C CYS A 31 35.40 -15.63 -7.36
N ASP A 32 35.03 -14.57 -6.63
CA ASP A 32 34.66 -14.55 -5.19
C ASP A 32 34.70 -13.11 -4.65
N THR A 33 35.69 -12.31 -5.04
CA THR A 33 35.79 -10.91 -4.58
C THR A 33 34.78 -9.96 -5.25
N GLN A 34 34.42 -10.22 -6.52
CA GLN A 34 33.40 -9.43 -7.22
C GLN A 34 31.96 -9.71 -6.74
N SER A 35 31.67 -10.93 -6.28
CA SER A 35 30.36 -11.28 -5.71
C SER A 35 30.21 -10.72 -4.30
N GLU A 36 31.27 -10.73 -3.49
CA GLU A 36 31.28 -10.09 -2.17
C GLU A 36 31.13 -8.57 -2.26
N GLY A 37 31.89 -7.90 -3.13
CA GLY A 37 31.78 -6.45 -3.32
C GLY A 37 30.38 -5.98 -3.78
N ARG A 38 29.72 -6.77 -4.64
CA ARG A 38 28.32 -6.50 -5.05
C ARG A 38 27.34 -6.67 -3.90
N LYS A 39 27.52 -7.70 -3.08
CA LYS A 39 26.68 -7.95 -1.90
C LYS A 39 26.84 -6.85 -0.86
N GLU A 40 28.06 -6.38 -0.63
CA GLU A 40 28.35 -5.27 0.28
C GLU A 40 27.71 -3.95 -0.18
N LEU A 41 27.83 -3.63 -1.48
CA LEU A 41 27.18 -2.46 -2.06
C LEU A 41 25.65 -2.51 -1.91
N LEU A 42 25.05 -3.67 -2.24
CA LEU A 42 23.61 -3.86 -2.12
C LEU A 42 23.13 -3.72 -0.66
N ASN A 43 23.92 -4.21 0.29
CA ASN A 43 23.63 -4.08 1.71
C ASN A 43 23.68 -2.60 2.16
N LYS A 44 24.70 -1.85 1.70
CA LYS A 44 24.80 -0.41 1.96
C LYS A 44 23.59 0.36 1.42
N GLU A 45 23.10 0.01 0.24
CA GLU A 45 21.89 0.62 -0.34
C GLU A 45 20.63 0.30 0.47
N VAL A 46 20.45 -0.96 0.89
CA VAL A 46 19.33 -1.38 1.75
C VAL A 46 19.36 -0.62 3.07
N GLU A 47 20.51 -0.55 3.73
CA GLU A 47 20.64 0.17 5.00
C GLU A 47 20.43 1.68 4.83
N SER A 48 20.89 2.27 3.72
CA SER A 48 20.60 3.67 3.40
C SER A 48 19.09 3.93 3.25
N LEU A 49 18.36 3.02 2.60
CA LEU A 49 16.91 3.10 2.48
C LEU A 49 16.21 2.95 3.84
N LYS A 50 16.62 2.00 4.69
CA LYS A 50 16.08 1.89 6.06
C LYS A 50 16.30 3.15 6.87
N GLN A 51 17.50 3.74 6.78
CA GLN A 51 17.80 5.00 7.45
C GLN A 51 16.94 6.16 6.94
N PHE A 52 16.56 6.17 5.66
CA PHE A 52 15.60 7.14 5.16
C PHE A 52 14.28 7.08 5.94
N PHE A 53 13.67 5.90 6.10
CA PHE A 53 12.42 5.76 6.86
C PHE A 53 12.58 6.14 8.33
N LYS A 54 13.67 5.68 8.96
CA LYS A 54 13.96 5.97 10.36
C LYS A 54 14.13 7.46 10.62
N ASN A 55 14.90 8.15 9.77
CA ASN A 55 15.25 9.56 9.99
C ASN A 55 14.11 10.51 9.62
N ASN A 56 13.33 10.20 8.57
CA ASN A 56 12.28 11.10 8.09
C ASN A 56 10.91 10.80 8.73
N TYR A 57 10.65 9.55 9.11
CA TYR A 57 9.33 9.11 9.58
C TYR A 57 9.34 8.40 10.94
N LYS A 58 10.51 8.26 11.59
CA LYS A 58 10.66 7.50 12.85
C LYS A 58 10.16 6.05 12.76
N CYS A 59 10.14 5.49 11.55
CA CYS A 59 9.66 4.16 11.26
C CYS A 59 10.84 3.21 10.99
N ASP A 60 10.91 2.10 11.71
CA ASP A 60 11.87 1.02 11.46
C ASP A 60 11.29 0.01 10.48
N VAL A 61 11.90 -0.11 9.30
CA VAL A 61 11.43 -1.01 8.24
C VAL A 61 12.26 -2.29 8.23
N LYS A 62 11.58 -3.43 8.39
CA LYS A 62 12.19 -4.75 8.61
C LYS A 62 11.72 -5.75 7.55
N ALA A 63 12.66 -6.44 6.91
CA ALA A 63 12.38 -7.49 5.92
C ALA A 63 12.89 -8.88 6.37
N ARG A 64 12.56 -9.29 7.60
CA ARG A 64 13.08 -10.50 8.25
C ARG A 64 12.00 -11.46 8.74
N LYS A 65 12.37 -12.72 8.98
CA LYS A 65 11.50 -13.74 9.55
C LYS A 65 11.24 -13.43 11.02
N PHE A 66 10.00 -13.57 11.44
CA PHE A 66 9.67 -13.57 12.85
C PHE A 66 10.19 -14.85 13.50
N LYS A 67 10.67 -14.71 14.73
CA LYS A 67 10.72 -15.87 15.60
C LYS A 67 9.26 -16.24 15.96
N PRO A 68 8.86 -17.51 15.87
CA PRO A 68 7.48 -17.94 16.19
C PRO A 68 7.00 -17.45 17.56
N GLU A 69 7.90 -17.26 18.51
CA GLU A 69 7.64 -16.69 19.83
C GLU A 69 7.29 -15.18 19.85
N GLU A 70 7.56 -14.42 18.80
CA GLU A 70 7.31 -12.96 18.77
C GLU A 70 5.87 -12.61 18.38
N LEU A 71 5.16 -13.48 17.65
CA LEU A 71 3.73 -13.39 17.39
C LEU A 71 3.15 -14.78 17.11
N ILE A 72 2.29 -15.27 18.01
CA ILE A 72 1.58 -16.57 17.87
C ILE A 72 0.71 -16.61 16.58
N THR A 73 0.45 -15.45 15.99
CA THR A 73 -0.57 -15.23 14.96
C THR A 73 -0.03 -15.00 13.55
N ILE A 74 1.29 -15.00 13.29
CA ILE A 74 1.83 -14.66 11.95
C ILE A 74 2.92 -15.63 11.48
N GLN A 75 2.85 -16.04 10.20
CA GLN A 75 3.95 -16.71 9.49
C GLN A 75 4.34 -15.93 8.23
N GLY A 76 5.63 -15.87 7.93
CA GLY A 76 6.12 -15.27 6.69
C GLY A 76 7.49 -15.75 6.25
N THR A 77 7.85 -15.43 5.01
CA THR A 77 9.16 -15.73 4.41
C THR A 77 9.93 -14.45 4.11
N GLU A 78 11.25 -14.52 4.25
CA GLU A 78 12.15 -13.37 4.08
C GLU A 78 12.25 -12.94 2.61
N LEU A 79 12.54 -11.67 2.43
CA LEU A 79 13.01 -11.15 1.16
C LEU A 79 14.51 -11.42 1.05
N SER A 80 14.96 -11.74 -0.15
CA SER A 80 16.38 -11.62 -0.49
C SER A 80 16.78 -10.15 -0.47
N LEU A 81 18.06 -9.86 -0.28
CA LEU A 81 18.57 -8.49 -0.20
C LEU A 81 18.22 -7.64 -1.44
N SER A 82 18.13 -8.26 -2.62
CA SER A 82 17.73 -7.57 -3.85
C SER A 82 16.25 -7.21 -3.84
N GLU A 83 15.38 -8.11 -3.37
CA GLU A 83 13.95 -7.84 -3.26
C GLU A 83 13.69 -6.82 -2.15
N GLU A 84 14.42 -6.89 -1.04
CA GLU A 84 14.36 -5.88 0.03
C GLU A 84 14.69 -4.49 -0.52
N LYS A 85 15.80 -4.32 -1.27
CA LYS A 85 16.12 -3.05 -1.93
C LYS A 85 14.98 -2.56 -2.81
N GLU A 86 14.42 -3.44 -3.64
CA GLU A 86 13.35 -3.11 -4.58
C GLU A 86 12.09 -2.63 -3.82
N MET A 87 11.67 -3.38 -2.80
CA MET A 87 10.50 -3.05 -1.98
C MET A 87 10.70 -1.79 -1.16
N LEU A 88 11.87 -1.58 -0.57
CA LEU A 88 12.19 -0.35 0.15
C LEU A 88 12.25 0.87 -0.79
N SER A 89 12.78 0.70 -2.00
CA SER A 89 12.79 1.76 -3.01
C SER A 89 11.38 2.11 -3.47
N PHE A 90 10.51 1.11 -3.58
CA PHE A 90 9.09 1.29 -3.88
C PHE A 90 8.38 2.03 -2.75
N LEU A 91 8.47 1.53 -1.52
CA LEU A 91 7.84 2.14 -0.36
C LEU A 91 8.35 3.56 -0.11
N LYS A 92 9.61 3.86 -0.41
CA LYS A 92 10.12 5.23 -0.34
C LYS A 92 9.25 6.18 -1.16
N LYS A 93 8.86 5.78 -2.37
CA LYS A 93 7.98 6.56 -3.26
C LYS A 93 6.55 6.71 -2.73
N GLU A 94 6.07 5.72 -1.99
CA GLU A 94 4.74 5.79 -1.38
C GLU A 94 4.74 6.60 -0.07
N PHE A 95 5.79 6.49 0.75
CA PHE A 95 5.94 7.26 2.00
C PHE A 95 6.06 8.76 1.74
N ILE A 96 6.82 9.18 0.72
CA ILE A 96 6.97 10.60 0.37
C ILE A 96 5.68 11.27 -0.08
N LYS A 97 4.61 10.50 -0.34
CA LYS A 97 3.27 11.08 -0.56
C LYS A 97 2.66 11.65 0.72
N TYR A 98 3.21 11.35 1.88
CA TYR A 98 2.70 11.80 3.17
C TYR A 98 3.69 12.71 3.88
N PRO A 99 3.22 13.80 4.52
CA PRO A 99 4.06 14.59 5.39
C PRO A 99 4.44 13.76 6.63
N PRO A 100 5.66 13.93 7.19
CA PRO A 100 6.07 13.21 8.39
C PRO A 100 5.09 13.29 9.56
N GLU A 101 4.40 14.42 9.73
CA GLU A 101 3.41 14.63 10.78
C GLU A 101 2.22 13.66 10.64
N TYR A 102 1.78 13.38 9.41
CA TYR A 102 0.70 12.42 9.17
C TYR A 102 1.12 11.01 9.57
N ILE A 103 2.31 10.55 9.14
CA ILE A 103 2.82 9.22 9.48
C ILE A 103 3.03 9.08 11.00
N ASN A 104 3.52 10.12 11.66
CA ASN A 104 3.66 10.13 13.12
C ASN A 104 2.30 9.98 13.83
N ARG A 105 1.22 10.57 13.29
CA ARG A 105 -0.14 10.43 13.83
C ARG A 105 -0.74 9.05 13.60
N CYS A 106 -0.35 8.37 12.52
CA CYS A 106 -0.67 6.95 12.32
C CYS A 106 0.00 6.04 13.38
N ASN A 107 0.88 6.59 14.22
CA ASN A 107 1.65 5.86 15.23
C ASN A 107 2.49 4.71 14.64
N LEU A 108 2.82 4.76 13.33
CA LEU A 108 3.60 3.74 12.64
C LEU A 108 5.06 3.79 13.09
N LYS A 109 5.44 2.84 13.95
CA LYS A 109 6.80 2.69 14.48
C LYS A 109 7.58 1.62 13.72
N GLU A 110 6.92 0.55 13.33
CA GLU A 110 7.57 -0.59 12.66
C GLU A 110 6.77 -1.04 11.44
N LEU A 111 7.45 -1.17 10.29
CA LEU A 111 6.88 -1.73 9.07
C LEU A 111 7.61 -3.02 8.71
N PHE A 112 6.87 -4.11 8.64
CA PHE A 112 7.37 -5.43 8.29
C PHE A 112 6.95 -5.79 6.87
N ILE A 113 7.93 -6.08 6.02
CA ILE A 113 7.71 -6.48 4.63
C ILE A 113 8.10 -7.94 4.49
N LEU A 114 7.13 -8.78 4.15
CA LEU A 114 7.34 -10.22 4.01
C LEU A 114 7.07 -10.65 2.59
N ARG A 115 7.82 -11.62 2.09
CA ARG A 115 7.54 -12.20 0.76
C ARG A 115 6.16 -12.84 0.70
N ALA A 116 5.76 -13.51 1.78
CA ALA A 116 4.42 -14.09 1.96
C ALA A 116 3.97 -13.84 3.39
N LEU A 117 2.69 -13.55 3.59
CA LEU A 117 2.09 -13.28 4.89
C LEU A 117 0.91 -14.24 5.13
N GLN A 118 0.88 -14.86 6.29
CA GLN A 118 -0.24 -15.72 6.72
C GLN A 118 -0.61 -15.38 8.16
N ARG A 119 -1.91 -15.21 8.42
CA ARG A 119 -2.43 -15.08 9.77
C ARG A 119 -2.84 -16.46 10.29
N LEU A 120 -2.33 -16.82 11.46
CA LEU A 120 -2.75 -17.97 12.23
C LEU A 120 -3.93 -17.54 13.10
N GLY A 121 -5.13 -18.06 12.83
CA GLY A 121 -6.30 -17.87 13.69
C GLY A 121 -6.27 -18.77 14.93
N ASP A 122 -7.23 -18.55 15.83
CA ASP A 122 -7.35 -19.24 17.13
C ASP A 122 -7.47 -20.77 17.02
N GLU A 123 -7.85 -21.30 15.86
CA GLU A 123 -7.97 -22.74 15.57
C GLU A 123 -6.95 -23.27 14.54
N ALA A 124 -5.83 -22.58 14.33
CA ALA A 124 -4.86 -22.89 13.25
C ALA A 124 -5.46 -22.87 11.82
N GLN A 125 -6.64 -22.25 11.64
CA GLN A 125 -7.10 -21.88 10.31
C GLN A 125 -6.21 -20.76 9.77
N LYS A 126 -5.49 -21.06 8.69
CA LYS A 126 -4.63 -20.11 8.00
C LYS A 126 -5.50 -19.24 7.10
N THR A 127 -5.59 -17.96 7.39
CA THR A 127 -6.17 -16.98 6.46
C THR A 127 -5.03 -16.30 5.71
N ASP A 128 -5.10 -16.35 4.37
CA ASP A 128 -4.23 -15.54 3.52
C ASP A 128 -4.61 -14.06 3.77
N THR A 129 -3.64 -13.25 4.16
CA THR A 129 -3.79 -11.79 4.26
C THR A 129 -2.60 -11.12 3.60
N SER A 130 -2.83 -9.99 2.94
CA SER A 130 -1.75 -9.23 2.30
C SER A 130 -1.31 -8.01 3.09
N GLY A 131 -2.05 -7.65 4.15
CA GLY A 131 -1.76 -6.56 5.08
C GLY A 131 -2.35 -6.87 6.46
N PHE A 132 -1.72 -6.40 7.55
CA PHE A 132 -2.28 -6.52 8.90
C PHE A 132 -1.59 -5.62 9.92
N THR A 133 -2.34 -5.15 10.91
CA THR A 133 -1.85 -4.40 12.08
C THR A 133 -2.10 -5.19 13.38
N PRO A 134 -1.21 -6.14 13.77
CA PRO A 134 -1.43 -7.02 14.92
C PRO A 134 -1.31 -6.31 16.27
N THR A 135 -0.52 -5.24 16.33
CA THR A 135 -0.18 -4.51 17.55
C THR A 135 -0.11 -3.02 17.25
N ILE A 136 -0.34 -2.21 18.28
CA ILE A 136 -0.27 -0.75 18.16
C ILE A 136 1.11 -0.34 17.64
N GLY A 137 1.10 0.35 16.50
CA GLY A 137 2.27 0.92 15.86
C GLY A 137 3.12 -0.03 15.02
N SER A 138 2.62 -1.24 14.72
CA SER A 138 3.28 -2.17 13.80
C SER A 138 2.38 -2.50 12.61
N LEU A 139 2.92 -2.38 11.40
CA LEU A 139 2.26 -2.72 10.14
C LEU A 139 2.99 -3.86 9.44
N TYR A 140 2.24 -4.81 8.91
CA TYR A 140 2.75 -5.98 8.20
C TYR A 140 2.16 -5.98 6.81
N ILE A 141 3.00 -6.09 5.78
CA ILE A 141 2.56 -6.14 4.39
C ILE A 141 3.26 -7.27 3.63
N GLU A 142 2.52 -7.90 2.74
CA GLU A 142 3.01 -8.89 1.79
C GLU A 142 3.57 -8.18 0.54
N ALA A 143 4.86 -8.37 0.26
CA ALA A 143 5.54 -7.81 -0.90
C ALA A 143 4.90 -8.27 -2.22
N TYR A 144 4.49 -9.54 -2.28
CA TYR A 144 3.91 -10.17 -3.47
C TYR A 144 2.48 -10.59 -3.19
N SER A 145 1.57 -9.62 -3.22
CA SER A 145 0.18 -9.87 -2.87
C SER A 145 -0.52 -10.85 -3.80
N LYS A 146 -1.21 -11.83 -3.19
CA LYS A 146 -2.09 -12.78 -3.89
C LYS A 146 -3.47 -12.22 -4.24
N LEU A 147 -3.77 -10.94 -4.00
CA LEU A 147 -5.13 -10.39 -4.19
C LEU A 147 -5.69 -10.70 -5.59
N LYS A 148 -6.69 -11.59 -5.62
CA LYS A 148 -7.29 -12.16 -6.85
C LYS A 148 -8.34 -11.26 -7.48
N ASN A 149 -8.99 -10.39 -6.70
CA ASN A 149 -10.15 -9.61 -7.14
C ASN A 149 -9.80 -8.20 -7.66
N ILE A 150 -8.68 -7.61 -7.23
CA ILE A 150 -8.19 -6.32 -7.75
C ILE A 150 -7.92 -6.40 -9.26
N ASN A 151 -7.47 -7.57 -9.74
CA ASN A 151 -7.15 -7.83 -11.14
C ASN A 151 -8.33 -7.65 -12.12
N LYS A 152 -9.58 -7.67 -11.64
CA LYS A 152 -10.77 -7.56 -12.53
C LYS A 152 -11.09 -6.13 -12.94
N LEU A 153 -10.69 -5.14 -12.15
CA LEU A 153 -11.04 -3.73 -12.40
C LEU A 153 -9.90 -2.95 -13.07
N VAL A 154 -8.67 -3.47 -12.99
CA VAL A 154 -7.50 -2.84 -13.62
C VAL A 154 -6.42 -3.89 -13.96
N PRO A 155 -5.83 -3.88 -15.17
CA PRO A 155 -4.65 -4.68 -15.48
C PRO A 155 -3.42 -4.03 -14.83
N TRP A 156 -2.98 -4.51 -13.66
CA TRP A 156 -1.83 -3.95 -12.93
C TRP A 156 -0.64 -4.90 -12.82
N HIS A 157 0.55 -4.28 -12.79
CA HIS A 157 1.84 -4.84 -12.39
C HIS A 157 1.95 -4.94 -10.85
N GLU A 158 2.82 -5.82 -10.34
CA GLU A 158 2.93 -6.17 -8.91
C GLU A 158 3.12 -4.96 -7.97
N GLY A 159 3.88 -3.94 -8.40
CA GLY A 159 4.12 -2.74 -7.60
C GLY A 159 2.83 -2.00 -7.19
N VAL A 160 1.84 -1.90 -8.07
CA VAL A 160 0.61 -1.17 -7.74
C VAL A 160 -0.22 -1.86 -6.67
N LYS A 161 -0.18 -3.19 -6.59
CA LYS A 161 -0.85 -3.92 -5.51
C LYS A 161 -0.25 -3.60 -4.14
N LEU A 162 1.07 -3.52 -4.08
CA LEU A 162 1.78 -3.20 -2.84
C LEU A 162 1.41 -1.79 -2.36
N ALA A 163 1.34 -0.80 -3.25
CA ALA A 163 0.89 0.54 -2.86
C ALA A 163 -0.56 0.53 -2.37
N LEU A 164 -1.47 -0.15 -3.07
CA LEU A 164 -2.87 -0.22 -2.65
C LEU A 164 -2.99 -0.77 -1.22
N ILE A 165 -2.32 -1.88 -0.93
CA ILE A 165 -2.29 -2.47 0.42
C ILE A 165 -1.66 -1.52 1.42
N PHE A 166 -0.50 -0.94 1.10
CA PHE A 166 0.18 -0.03 2.00
C PHE A 166 -0.71 1.15 2.41
N HIS A 167 -1.36 1.81 1.44
CA HIS A 167 -2.24 2.94 1.72
C HIS A 167 -3.52 2.52 2.47
N HIS A 168 -4.07 1.34 2.16
CA HIS A 168 -5.22 0.77 2.84
C HIS A 168 -4.92 0.53 4.33
N GLU A 169 -3.83 -0.18 4.63
CA GLU A 169 -3.49 -0.51 6.00
C GLU A 169 -2.96 0.69 6.79
N LEU A 170 -2.24 1.62 6.13
CA LEU A 170 -1.82 2.87 6.76
C LEU A 170 -3.03 3.72 7.16
N PHE A 171 -4.09 3.73 6.35
CA PHE A 171 -5.35 4.38 6.72
C PHE A 171 -5.97 3.76 7.97
N HIS A 172 -6.06 2.43 8.05
CA HIS A 172 -6.56 1.76 9.26
C HIS A 172 -5.75 2.14 10.51
N MET A 173 -4.43 2.32 10.38
CA MET A 173 -3.60 2.80 11.49
C MET A 173 -3.90 4.26 11.87
N ALA A 174 -4.11 5.13 10.89
CA ALA A 174 -4.47 6.53 11.11
C ALA A 174 -5.82 6.64 11.84
N ASP A 175 -6.81 5.90 11.36
CA ASP A 175 -8.16 5.86 11.91
C ASP A 175 -8.18 5.30 13.34
N ALA A 176 -7.43 4.22 13.60
CA ALA A 176 -7.34 3.63 14.93
C ALA A 176 -6.58 4.51 15.94
N SER A 177 -5.65 5.35 15.49
CA SER A 177 -4.79 6.17 16.36
C SER A 177 -5.38 7.53 16.71
N ASP A 178 -6.45 7.94 16.03
CA ASP A 178 -7.05 9.24 16.24
C ASP A 178 -8.26 9.15 17.19
N GLU A 179 -8.11 9.66 18.41
CA GLU A 179 -9.22 9.77 19.36
C GLU A 179 -10.12 11.00 19.10
N ILE A 180 -9.64 11.98 18.32
CA ILE A 180 -10.32 13.27 18.07
C ILE A 180 -11.10 13.22 16.75
N THR A 181 -10.57 12.56 15.73
CA THR A 181 -11.23 12.37 14.42
C THR A 181 -11.25 10.89 14.01
N ARG A 182 -11.64 9.97 14.92
CA ARG A 182 -12.08 8.62 14.50
C ARG A 182 -13.02 8.80 13.34
N PHE A 183 -12.62 8.28 12.18
CA PHE A 183 -12.79 9.06 10.99
C PHE A 183 -14.25 9.28 10.69
N PHE A 184 -15.11 8.33 11.07
CA PHE A 184 -16.47 8.60 11.49
C PHE A 184 -17.02 7.42 12.33
N ASP A 185 -17.74 7.70 13.42
CA ASP A 185 -18.36 6.69 14.31
C ASP A 185 -19.63 6.09 13.67
N GLU A 186 -19.88 4.79 13.84
CA GLU A 186 -20.81 3.98 13.03
C GLU A 186 -22.29 4.46 13.05
N ASP A 187 -22.65 5.33 14.01
CA ASP A 187 -24.05 5.71 14.28
C ASP A 187 -24.48 7.08 13.73
N ASP A 188 -23.57 7.99 13.35
CA ASP A 188 -23.90 9.37 12.89
C ASP A 188 -22.91 9.90 11.83
N ASP A 189 -22.52 9.01 10.92
CA ASP A 189 -21.44 9.22 9.97
C ASP A 189 -21.90 9.89 8.65
N PRO A 190 -21.41 11.11 8.30
CA PRO A 190 -21.57 11.72 6.96
C PRO A 190 -21.22 10.80 5.79
N TRP A 191 -20.26 9.89 5.97
CA TRP A 191 -19.88 8.84 5.02
C TRP A 191 -20.98 7.81 4.82
N ILE A 192 -21.62 7.34 5.89
CA ILE A 192 -22.76 6.41 5.78
C ILE A 192 -23.96 7.15 5.19
N ALA A 193 -24.20 8.39 5.63
CA ALA A 193 -25.32 9.23 5.20
C ALA A 193 -25.27 9.59 3.70
N CYS A 194 -24.09 9.54 3.06
CA CYS A 194 -24.00 9.77 1.61
C CYS A 194 -24.42 8.55 0.77
N ASN A 195 -24.55 7.36 1.37
CA ASN A 195 -25.08 6.19 0.66
C ASN A 195 -26.59 6.37 0.38
N PRO A 196 -27.12 5.83 -0.74
CA PRO A 196 -28.54 5.95 -1.05
C PRO A 196 -29.44 5.36 0.04
N GLU A 197 -30.51 6.08 0.40
CA GLU A 197 -31.51 5.62 1.38
C GLU A 197 -32.06 4.22 1.05
N GLY A 198 -32.23 3.39 2.08
CA GLY A 198 -32.79 2.03 1.95
C GLY A 198 -31.79 0.95 1.54
N ILE A 199 -30.53 1.29 1.30
CA ILE A 199 -29.45 0.33 1.12
C ILE A 199 -28.63 0.26 2.40
N ASN A 200 -28.77 -0.81 3.19
CA ASN A 200 -27.71 -1.16 4.14
C ASN A 200 -26.52 -1.66 3.32
N ALA A 201 -25.68 -0.72 2.89
CA ALA A 201 -24.63 -0.96 1.89
C ALA A 201 -23.56 -1.95 2.36
N TYR A 202 -23.55 -2.25 3.66
CA TYR A 202 -22.61 -3.16 4.30
C TYR A 202 -23.25 -4.48 4.75
N ASP A 203 -24.54 -4.71 4.44
CA ASP A 203 -25.19 -5.99 4.73
C ASP A 203 -24.56 -7.12 3.89
N LEU A 204 -23.99 -8.11 4.58
CA LEU A 204 -23.34 -9.28 3.99
C LEU A 204 -24.26 -10.06 3.03
N ASN A 205 -25.59 -9.97 3.18
CA ASN A 205 -26.53 -10.61 2.28
C ASN A 205 -26.54 -9.97 0.88
N VAL A 206 -26.14 -8.69 0.76
CA VAL A 206 -25.99 -7.98 -0.51
C VAL A 206 -24.76 -8.46 -1.29
N ARG A 207 -23.74 -9.02 -0.63
CA ARG A 207 -22.50 -9.53 -1.27
C ARG A 207 -22.73 -10.65 -2.28
N THR A 208 -23.87 -11.35 -2.22
CA THR A 208 -24.06 -12.65 -2.88
C THR A 208 -24.80 -12.61 -4.23
N LYS A 209 -25.28 -11.43 -4.67
CA LYS A 209 -25.96 -11.29 -5.95
C LYS A 209 -25.12 -10.49 -6.95
N ASP A 210 -24.36 -11.21 -7.77
CA ASP A 210 -23.87 -10.78 -9.09
C ASP A 210 -23.45 -9.31 -9.25
N PHE A 211 -22.41 -8.88 -8.53
CA PHE A 211 -21.68 -7.68 -8.93
C PHE A 211 -20.79 -8.01 -10.13
N LYS A 212 -21.39 -8.08 -11.33
CA LYS A 212 -20.63 -8.01 -12.59
C LYS A 212 -19.94 -6.66 -12.76
N ASN A 213 -20.44 -5.62 -12.07
CA ASN A 213 -19.97 -4.25 -12.11
C ASN A 213 -19.65 -3.73 -10.69
N ARG A 214 -18.80 -2.69 -10.61
CA ARG A 214 -18.52 -1.93 -9.38
C ARG A 214 -19.82 -1.41 -8.74
N PRO A 215 -20.04 -1.56 -7.42
CA PRO A 215 -21.20 -0.97 -6.74
C PRO A 215 -21.14 0.56 -6.74
N ILE A 216 -22.29 1.23 -6.97
CA ILE A 216 -22.41 2.69 -6.89
C ILE A 216 -22.02 3.15 -5.48
N GLY A 217 -21.21 4.19 -5.37
CA GLY A 217 -20.71 4.70 -4.09
C GLY A 217 -19.48 3.98 -3.54
N PHE A 218 -18.97 2.94 -4.19
CA PHE A 218 -17.83 2.14 -3.72
C PHE A 218 -16.72 2.07 -4.76
N MET A 219 -15.45 2.12 -4.35
CA MET A 219 -14.32 1.88 -5.26
C MET A 219 -14.32 0.43 -5.78
N GLU A 220 -14.60 -0.52 -4.89
CA GLU A 220 -14.63 -1.94 -5.20
C GLU A 220 -15.52 -2.71 -4.23
N SER A 221 -15.85 -3.96 -4.57
CA SER A 221 -16.73 -4.82 -3.76
C SER A 221 -16.18 -5.14 -2.37
N TYR A 222 -14.87 -4.99 -2.14
CA TYR A 222 -14.30 -5.20 -0.81
C TYR A 222 -14.78 -4.16 0.20
N GLY A 223 -15.05 -2.92 -0.24
CA GLY A 223 -15.59 -1.86 0.62
C GLY A 223 -16.99 -2.17 1.19
N LEU A 224 -17.76 -3.05 0.54
CA LEU A 224 -19.07 -3.52 1.06
C LEU A 224 -18.93 -4.40 2.32
N SER A 225 -17.72 -4.65 2.80
CA SER A 225 -17.48 -5.53 3.95
C SER A 225 -17.73 -4.86 5.29
N ALA A 226 -17.41 -3.57 5.40
CA ALA A 226 -17.65 -2.72 6.56
C ALA A 226 -17.34 -1.26 6.17
N VAL A 227 -17.86 -0.31 6.94
CA VAL A 227 -17.63 1.15 6.75
C VAL A 227 -16.14 1.48 6.67
N ARG A 228 -15.36 0.97 7.64
CA ARG A 228 -13.89 1.16 7.67
C ARG A 228 -13.18 0.66 6.41
N GLU A 229 -13.67 -0.42 5.81
CA GLU A 229 -13.06 -1.03 4.62
C GLU A 229 -13.45 -0.26 3.36
N ASP A 230 -14.65 0.34 3.32
CA ASP A 230 -15.01 1.30 2.29
C ASP A 230 -14.12 2.54 2.33
N GLN A 231 -13.94 3.13 3.50
CA GLN A 231 -13.03 4.27 3.69
C GLN A 231 -11.60 3.94 3.25
N ALA A 232 -11.04 2.82 3.72
CA ALA A 232 -9.70 2.37 3.35
C ALA A 232 -9.57 2.08 1.84
N THR A 233 -10.61 1.50 1.22
CA THR A 233 -10.61 1.27 -0.22
C THR A 233 -10.77 2.55 -1.04
N VAL A 234 -11.46 3.59 -0.56
CA VAL A 234 -11.43 4.89 -1.26
C VAL A 234 -10.03 5.49 -1.18
N VAL A 235 -9.43 5.50 0.02
CA VAL A 235 -8.10 6.06 0.27
C VAL A 235 -7.02 5.40 -0.58
N GLN A 236 -6.99 4.07 -0.67
CA GLN A 236 -5.96 3.39 -1.46
C GLN A 236 -5.99 3.85 -2.93
N TYR A 237 -7.16 4.04 -3.54
CA TYR A 237 -7.23 4.46 -4.94
C TYR A 237 -6.88 5.94 -5.11
N VAL A 238 -7.31 6.80 -4.18
CA VAL A 238 -6.97 8.23 -4.16
C VAL A 238 -5.46 8.44 -4.07
N MET A 239 -4.77 7.69 -3.21
CA MET A 239 -3.32 7.84 -3.00
C MET A 239 -2.48 7.16 -4.08
N VAL A 240 -2.96 6.08 -4.68
CA VAL A 240 -2.25 5.36 -5.75
C VAL A 240 -2.43 6.03 -7.11
N ASN A 241 -3.67 6.40 -7.46
CA ASN A 241 -4.01 6.92 -8.77
C ASN A 241 -5.26 7.80 -8.71
N LEU A 242 -5.07 9.04 -8.26
CA LEU A 242 -6.12 10.05 -8.17
C LEU A 242 -6.88 10.27 -9.50
N PRO A 243 -6.22 10.37 -10.67
CA PRO A 243 -6.93 10.45 -11.96
C PRO A 243 -7.92 9.29 -12.20
N ARG A 244 -7.54 8.06 -11.82
CA ARG A 244 -8.42 6.90 -11.93
C ARG A 244 -9.58 6.97 -10.94
N ALA A 245 -9.32 7.37 -9.70
CA ALA A 245 -10.37 7.58 -8.70
C ALA A 245 -11.42 8.58 -9.21
N TYR A 246 -11.00 9.71 -9.79
CA TYR A 246 -11.91 10.68 -10.42
C TYR A 246 -12.61 10.13 -11.67
N SER A 247 -11.91 9.37 -12.51
CA SER A 247 -12.55 8.69 -13.65
C SER A 247 -13.65 7.72 -13.22
N MET A 248 -13.49 7.04 -12.08
CA MET A 248 -14.47 6.07 -11.55
C MET A 248 -15.66 6.76 -10.89
N SER A 249 -15.46 7.96 -10.33
CA SER A 249 -16.49 8.75 -9.64
C SER A 249 -17.23 9.76 -10.55
N ARG A 250 -16.78 9.96 -11.80
CA ARG A 250 -17.34 10.97 -12.72
C ARG A 250 -18.86 11.00 -12.82
N ASN A 251 -19.51 9.83 -12.79
CA ASN A 251 -20.97 9.68 -12.86
C ASN A 251 -21.56 9.06 -11.57
N ASP A 252 -20.80 9.09 -10.49
CA ASP A 252 -21.13 8.48 -9.20
C ASP A 252 -20.92 9.53 -8.12
N THR A 253 -21.97 10.31 -7.87
CA THR A 253 -21.95 11.43 -6.92
C THR A 253 -21.64 10.98 -5.50
N VAL A 254 -22.06 9.77 -5.11
CA VAL A 254 -21.77 9.19 -3.80
C VAL A 254 -20.28 8.93 -3.67
N LEU A 255 -19.67 8.27 -4.66
CA LEU A 255 -18.22 8.01 -4.65
C LEU A 255 -17.41 9.31 -4.72
N ASN A 256 -17.89 10.32 -5.46
CA ASN A 256 -17.23 11.62 -5.51
C ASN A 256 -17.25 12.31 -4.14
N SER A 257 -18.39 12.32 -3.43
CA SER A 257 -18.48 12.84 -2.06
C SER A 257 -17.50 12.15 -1.11
N LYS A 258 -17.39 10.82 -1.18
CA LYS A 258 -16.44 10.04 -0.37
C LYS A 258 -14.98 10.40 -0.66
N ILE A 259 -14.62 10.61 -1.94
CA ILE A 259 -13.27 11.08 -2.31
C ILE A 259 -12.97 12.45 -1.67
N GLU A 260 -13.91 13.40 -1.73
CA GLU A 260 -13.71 14.72 -1.14
C GLU A 260 -13.66 14.67 0.40
N MET A 261 -14.44 13.79 1.04
CA MET A 261 -14.32 13.50 2.47
C MET A 261 -12.93 12.96 2.83
N CYS A 262 -12.39 12.02 2.04
CA CYS A 262 -11.02 11.53 2.21
C CYS A 262 -9.99 12.66 2.07
N LYS A 263 -10.13 13.55 1.09
CA LYS A 263 -9.21 14.69 0.95
C LYS A 263 -9.24 15.60 2.18
N ASN A 264 -10.43 15.88 2.71
CA ASN A 264 -10.59 16.66 3.92
C ASN A 264 -10.01 15.97 5.16
N TYR A 265 -10.06 14.62 5.22
CA TYR A 265 -9.38 13.84 6.26
C TYR A 265 -7.90 14.20 6.35
N PHE A 266 -7.23 14.02 5.22
CA PHE A 266 -5.79 14.13 5.10
C PHE A 266 -5.39 15.56 5.36
N ASN A 267 -6.15 16.53 4.86
CA ASN A 267 -5.95 17.93 5.17
C ASN A 267 -5.98 18.16 6.69
N THR A 268 -6.98 17.62 7.40
CA THR A 268 -7.11 17.76 8.85
C THR A 268 -5.96 17.07 9.60
N LEU A 269 -5.71 15.79 9.30
CA LEU A 269 -4.68 15.01 9.99
C LEU A 269 -3.26 15.51 9.72
N SER A 270 -3.02 16.09 8.55
CA SER A 270 -1.72 16.66 8.20
C SER A 270 -1.54 18.11 8.65
N ASN A 271 -2.46 18.67 9.43
CA ASN A 271 -2.47 20.09 9.84
C ASN A 271 -2.43 21.05 8.64
N GLY A 272 -3.25 20.80 7.63
CA GLY A 272 -3.39 21.66 6.45
C GLY A 272 -2.36 21.41 5.35
N ARG A 273 -1.43 20.45 5.52
CA ARG A 273 -0.34 20.22 4.55
C ARG A 273 -0.81 19.47 3.31
N MET A 274 -1.75 18.54 3.45
CA MET A 274 -2.40 17.81 2.35
C MET A 274 -3.68 18.54 1.89
N ASN A 275 -3.53 19.82 1.54
CA ASN A 275 -4.60 20.70 1.05
C ASN A 275 -4.82 20.56 -0.47
N GLU A 276 -5.67 21.41 -1.06
CA GLU A 276 -5.96 21.38 -2.51
C GLU A 276 -4.71 21.48 -3.41
N GLN A 277 -3.70 22.25 -3.00
CA GLN A 277 -2.45 22.33 -3.77
C GLN A 277 -1.70 20.99 -3.77
N TYR A 278 -1.67 20.30 -2.62
CA TYR A 278 -1.11 18.96 -2.53
C TYR A 278 -1.81 17.98 -3.47
N TRP A 279 -3.15 18.00 -3.50
CA TRP A 279 -3.91 17.09 -4.37
C TRP A 279 -3.63 17.36 -5.86
N HIS A 280 -3.54 18.62 -6.25
CA HIS A 280 -3.15 19.01 -7.61
C HIS A 280 -1.69 18.62 -7.93
N ASP A 281 -0.77 18.71 -6.97
CA ASP A 281 0.61 18.25 -7.13
C ASP A 281 0.70 16.72 -7.21
N LEU A 282 -0.11 15.99 -6.46
CA LEU A 282 -0.17 14.53 -6.50
C LEU A 282 -0.70 14.05 -7.85
N GLU A 283 -1.79 14.66 -8.34
CA GLU A 283 -2.39 14.34 -9.63
C GLU A 283 -1.41 14.53 -10.80
N SER A 284 -0.62 15.60 -10.74
CA SER A 284 0.36 15.96 -11.77
C SER A 284 1.73 15.29 -11.60
N GLY A 285 1.90 14.43 -10.59
CA GLY A 285 3.15 13.73 -10.32
C GLY A 285 4.29 14.59 -9.79
N ARG A 286 3.98 15.78 -9.22
CA ARG A 286 4.95 16.70 -8.61
C ARG A 286 5.30 16.34 -7.16
N VAL A 287 4.49 15.51 -6.49
CA VAL A 287 4.81 14.99 -5.15
C VAL A 287 5.95 13.99 -5.26
N GLY A 288 7.13 14.40 -4.76
CA GLY A 288 8.37 13.64 -4.89
C GLY A 288 9.33 13.85 -3.71
N GLU A 289 10.57 13.41 -3.87
CA GLU A 289 11.58 13.51 -2.81
C GLU A 289 11.86 14.98 -2.48
N GLY A 290 11.68 15.35 -1.22
CA GLY A 290 11.84 16.74 -0.76
C GLY A 290 10.58 17.60 -0.86
N TYR A 291 9.44 17.07 -1.31
CA TYR A 291 8.17 17.81 -1.38
C TYR A 291 7.74 18.45 -0.04
N TRP A 292 8.07 17.78 1.07
CA TRP A 292 7.70 18.22 2.42
C TRP A 292 8.75 19.06 3.14
N LYS A 293 9.82 19.49 2.46
CA LYS A 293 10.87 20.32 3.04
C LYS A 293 10.54 21.80 3.00
#